data_AF-A0A2N9KFF0-F1
#
_entry.id   AF-A0A2N9KFF0-F1
#
_cell.length_a   1.000
_cell.length_b   1.000
_cell.length_c   1.000
_cell.angle_alpha   90.00
_cell.angle_beta   90.00
_cell.angle_gamma   90.00
#
_symmetry.space_group_name_H-M   'P 1'
#
loop_
_entity.id
_entity.type
_entity.pdbx_description
1 polymer ?
#
loop_
_entity_poly.entity_id
_entity_poly.type
_entity_poly.pdbx_seq_one_letter_code
_entity_poly.pdbx_strand_id
1 'polypeptide(L)' 'MNNKKGSVIKEIWKIRGISQQRLGVLIGSQSMVSRIENNKTEPTDHTVFLLCNALNISFEEYFSAIFGKKKTT' A
#
# COMPACT_ATOMS: atom_id res chain seq x y z
N MET A 1 -1.25 -17.69 9.77
CA MET A 1 -1.96 -16.38 9.71
C MET A 1 -1.42 -15.60 8.53
N ASN A 2 -2.26 -15.32 7.52
CA ASN A 2 -1.86 -14.74 6.24
C ASN A 2 -1.60 -13.23 6.35
N ASN A 3 -0.34 -12.86 6.53
CA ASN A 3 0.17 -11.48 6.64
C ASN A 3 0.26 -10.72 5.29
N LYS A 4 -0.68 -10.95 4.34
CA LYS A 4 -0.53 -10.50 2.94
C LYS A 4 -0.82 -9.01 2.69
N LYS A 5 -1.58 -8.30 3.54
CA LYS A 5 -2.07 -6.94 3.21
C LYS A 5 -0.94 -5.90 3.12
N GLY A 6 -0.23 -5.69 4.22
CA GLY A 6 0.89 -4.73 4.27
C GLY A 6 2.08 -5.11 3.38
N SER A 7 2.26 -6.41 3.05
CA SER A 7 3.36 -6.83 2.19
C SER A 7 3.19 -6.39 0.74
N VAL A 8 1.97 -6.23 0.23
CA VAL A 8 1.77 -5.86 -1.17
C VAL A 8 2.17 -4.42 -1.45
N ILE A 9 1.85 -3.47 -0.55
CA ILE A 9 2.34 -2.09 -0.67
C ILE A 9 3.87 -2.05 -0.67
N LYS A 10 4.48 -2.90 0.17
CA LYS A 10 5.93 -3.07 0.23
C LYS A 10 6.53 -3.60 -1.08
N GLU A 11 5.86 -4.53 -1.73
CA GLU A 11 6.29 -5.09 -3.01
C GLU A 11 6.14 -4.09 -4.15
N ILE A 12 4.99 -3.39 -4.24
CA ILE A 12 4.72 -2.42 -5.29
C ILE A 12 5.74 -1.28 -5.24
N TRP A 13 6.04 -0.70 -4.07
CA TRP A 13 7.00 0.40 -4.02
C TRP A 13 8.40 -0.04 -4.44
N LYS A 14 8.81 -1.27 -4.07
CA LYS A 14 10.11 -1.82 -4.46
C LYS A 14 10.21 -1.99 -5.97
N ILE A 15 9.15 -2.50 -6.60
CA ILE A 15 9.05 -2.61 -8.07
C ILE A 15 9.14 -1.24 -8.73
N ARG A 16 8.54 -0.21 -8.13
CA ARG A 16 8.62 1.18 -8.60
C ARG A 16 9.95 1.87 -8.28
N GLY A 17 10.86 1.22 -7.56
CA GLY A 17 12.19 1.75 -7.23
C GLY A 17 12.19 2.96 -6.30
N ILE A 18 11.09 3.25 -5.59
CA ILE A 18 11.01 4.39 -4.67
C ILE A 18 11.40 3.94 -3.26
N SER A 19 12.21 4.68 -2.50
CA SER A 19 12.50 4.24 -1.13
C SER A 19 11.27 4.38 -0.20
N GLN A 20 11.24 3.61 0.90
CA GLN A 20 10.21 3.77 1.93
C GLN A 20 10.16 5.22 2.47
N GLN A 21 11.32 5.88 2.55
CA GLN A 21 11.41 7.28 2.96
C GLN A 21 10.82 8.23 1.92
N ARG A 22 11.06 7.97 0.63
CA ARG A 22 10.45 8.73 -0.46
C ARG A 22 8.93 8.56 -0.48
N LEU A 23 8.42 7.34 -0.30
CA LEU A 23 6.99 7.09 -0.18
C LEU A 23 6.40 7.82 1.04
N GLY A 24 7.13 7.82 2.16
CA GLY A 24 6.76 8.55 3.37
C GLY A 24 6.56 10.04 3.15
N VAL A 25 7.44 10.69 2.37
CA VAL A 25 7.28 12.11 1.99
C VAL A 25 5.97 12.37 1.24
N LEU A 26 5.49 11.40 0.46
CA LEU A 26 4.28 11.55 -0.37
C LEU A 26 2.98 11.29 0.39
N ILE A 27 3.02 10.45 1.43
CA ILE A 27 1.81 10.01 2.13
C ILE A 27 1.72 10.47 3.60
N GLY A 28 2.80 11.03 4.16
CA GLY A 28 2.83 11.55 5.53
C GLY A 28 4.21 11.40 6.18
N SER A 29 4.63 10.16 6.48
CA SER A 29 5.96 9.90 7.04
C SER A 29 6.47 8.49 6.72
N GLN A 30 7.78 8.29 6.80
CA GLN A 30 8.37 6.95 6.64
C GLN A 30 7.87 5.98 7.74
N SER A 31 7.70 6.47 8.97
CA SER A 31 7.19 5.65 10.08
C SER A 31 5.76 5.20 9.84
N MET A 32 4.92 6.05 9.24
CA MET A 32 3.57 5.69 8.82
C MET A 32 3.59 4.60 7.74
N VAL A 33 4.44 4.72 6.71
CA VAL A 33 4.63 3.67 5.69
C VAL A 33 5.00 2.34 6.34
N SER A 34 6.00 2.34 7.23
CA SER A 34 6.43 1.13 7.94
C SER A 34 5.29 0.50 8.75
N ARG A 35 4.48 1.31 9.45
CA ARG A 35 3.33 0.80 10.21
C ARG A 35 2.28 0.17 9.30
N ILE A 36 1.98 0.78 8.15
CA ILE A 36 1.05 0.22 7.16
C ILE A 36 1.58 -1.11 6.61
N GLU A 37 2.84 -1.14 6.17
CA GLU A 37 3.46 -2.34 5.60
C GLU A 37 3.55 -3.53 6.57
N ASN A 38 3.63 -3.23 7.87
CA ASN A 38 3.68 -4.24 8.92
C ASN A 38 2.30 -4.48 9.58
N ASN A 39 1.20 -4.04 8.96
CA ASN A 39 -0.18 -4.18 9.45
C ASN A 39 -0.38 -3.65 10.88
N LYS A 40 0.38 -2.64 11.28
CA LYS A 40 0.26 -1.96 12.59
C LYS A 40 -0.72 -0.79 12.54
N THR A 41 -1.10 -0.34 11.36
CA THR A 41 -2.04 0.76 11.15
C THR A 41 -2.73 0.54 9.82
N GLU A 42 -4.06 0.58 9.82
CA GLU A 42 -4.86 0.59 8.59
C GLU A 42 -4.83 2.02 8.00
N PRO A 43 -4.59 2.18 6.69
CA PRO A 43 -4.61 3.48 6.05
C PRO A 43 -6.05 4.04 6.00
N THR A 44 -6.18 5.36 6.20
CA THR A 44 -7.45 6.07 5.94
C THR A 44 -7.74 6.16 4.44
N ASP A 45 -8.97 6.48 4.05
CA ASP A 45 -9.33 6.68 2.63
C ASP A 45 -8.41 7.70 1.94
N HIS A 46 -8.09 8.80 2.64
CA HIS A 46 -7.13 9.80 2.15
C HIS A 46 -5.72 9.20 1.96
N THR A 47 -5.26 8.37 2.91
CA THR A 47 -3.97 7.68 2.79
C THR A 47 -3.98 6.69 1.62
N VAL A 48 -5.07 5.97 1.39
CA VAL A 48 -5.22 5.05 0.25
C VAL A 48 -5.13 5.83 -1.07
N PHE A 49 -5.81 6.98 -1.17
CA PHE A 49 -5.69 7.85 -2.33
C PHE A 49 -4.24 8.29 -2.58
N LEU A 50 -3.54 8.75 -1.55
CA LEU A 50 -2.13 9.17 -1.66
C LEU A 50 -1.20 7.99 -2.05
N LEU A 51 -1.43 6.81 -1.48
CA LEU A 51 -0.71 5.59 -1.84
C LEU A 51 -0.91 5.23 -3.31
N CYS A 52 -2.15 5.23 -3.79
CA CYS A 52 -2.47 4.92 -5.18
C CYS A 52 -1.77 5.90 -6.14
N ASN A 53 -1.82 7.19 -5.83
CA ASN A 53 -1.14 8.23 -6.61
C ASN A 53 0.38 8.07 -6.58
N ALA A 54 0.98 7.86 -5.41
CA ALA A 54 2.43 7.73 -5.24
C ALA A 54 3.00 6.47 -5.91
N LEU A 55 2.24 5.39 -5.93
CA LEU A 55 2.64 4.10 -6.51
C LEU A 55 2.21 3.93 -7.97
N ASN A 56 1.48 4.91 -8.51
CA ASN A 56 0.86 4.86 -9.82
C ASN A 56 0.08 3.55 -10.04
N ILE A 57 -0.91 3.32 -9.18
CA ILE A 57 -1.84 2.19 -9.25
C ILE A 57 -3.27 2.71 -9.10
N SER A 58 -4.22 1.99 -9.66
CA SER A 58 -5.65 2.25 -9.48
C SER A 58 -6.14 1.78 -8.10
N PHE A 59 -7.29 2.31 -7.66
CA PHE A 59 -7.99 1.77 -6.49
C PHE A 59 -8.35 0.28 -6.68
N GLU A 60 -8.77 -0.13 -7.88
CA GLU A 60 -9.08 -1.53 -8.17
C GLU A 60 -7.88 -2.45 -7.96
N GLU A 61 -6.70 -2.04 -8.43
CA GLU A 61 -5.44 -2.76 -8.20
C GLU A 61 -5.11 -2.83 -6.71
N TYR A 62 -5.24 -1.72 -5.98
CA TYR A 62 -5.03 -1.68 -4.52
C TYR A 62 -5.96 -2.64 -3.78
N PHE A 63 -7.27 -2.56 -4.01
CA PHE A 63 -8.25 -3.42 -3.32
C PHE A 63 -8.11 -4.89 -3.74
N SER A 64 -7.82 -5.17 -5.00
CA SER A 64 -7.54 -6.53 -5.49
C SER A 64 -6.30 -7.13 -4.82
N ALA A 65 -5.26 -6.32 -4.61
CA ALA A 65 -4.04 -6.71 -3.90
C ALA A 65 -4.30 -7.04 -2.43
N ILE A 66 -5.10 -6.22 -1.74
CA ILE A 66 -5.34 -6.35 -0.30
C ILE A 66 -6.35 -7.46 0.03
N PHE A 67 -7.41 -7.59 -0.77
CA PHE A 67 -8.55 -8.47 -0.48
C PHE A 67 -8.62 -9.72 -1.39
N GLY A 68 -7.75 -9.80 -2.41
CA GLY A 68 -7.81 -10.81 -3.46
C GLY A 68 -8.85 -10.46 -4.53
N LYS A 69 -8.66 -10.95 -5.76
CA LYS A 69 -9.71 -10.87 -6.79
C LYS A 69 -10.95 -11.64 -6.30
N LYS A 70 -12.13 -11.03 -6.42
CA LYS A 70 -13.39 -11.79 -6.37
C LYS A 70 -13.28 -12.91 -7.41
N LYS A 71 -13.38 -14.17 -6.98
CA LYS A 71 -13.80 -15.24 -7.89
C LYS A 71 -15.22 -14.89 -8.31
N THR A 72 -15.37 -14.25 -9.47
CA THR A 72 -16.65 -14.25 -10.17
C THR A 72 -16.89 -15.69 -10.61
N THR A 73 -17.68 -16.41 -9.81
CA THR A 73 -18.35 -17.65 -10.22
C THR A 73 -19.41 -17.33 -11.26
#